data_AF-A0A3G6PFE9-F1
#
_entry.id   AF-A0A3G6PFE9-F1
#
_cell.length_a   1.000
_cell.length_b   1.000
_cell.length_c   1.000
_cell.angle_alpha   90.00
_cell.angle_beta   90.00
_cell.angle_gamma   90.00
#
_symmetry.space_group_name_H-M   'P 1'
#
loop_
_entity.id
_entity.type
_entity.pdbx_description
1 polymer ?
#
loop_
_entity_poly.entity_id
_entity_poly.type
_entity_poly.pdbx_seq_one_letter_code
_entity_poly.pdbx_strand_id
1 'polypeptide(L)'
;MSHQNNNLFENFSNWAVKFTGSQFAFIGAMLLVVVWAITGPFFDYSETWQLVINTGTTIITFLMVFLIQKAQNKDSKAIQIKLNELIAAHEKASNRIVDIEDLTEKELDQLHHYYENLAQFAKKDADIHTSHSIDAAQRNQDYKHEFFKKKHEEWLQKQEQ
;
A
#
# COMPACT_ATOMS: atom_id res chain seq x y z
N MET A 1 -5.53 14.84 -26.22
CA MET A 1 -6.57 15.65 -25.53
C MET A 1 -7.44 14.70 -24.71
N SER A 2 -7.30 14.68 -23.37
CA SER A 2 -8.32 14.20 -22.38
C SER A 2 -7.81 14.00 -20.93
N HIS A 3 -6.77 14.71 -20.46
CA HIS A 3 -6.31 14.59 -19.06
C HIS A 3 -7.17 15.34 -18.01
N GLN A 4 -8.27 15.99 -18.41
CA GLN A 4 -9.04 16.86 -17.50
C GLN A 4 -10.08 16.13 -16.62
N ASN A 5 -10.50 14.90 -16.96
CA ASN A 5 -11.59 14.23 -16.24
C ASN A 5 -11.14 13.46 -14.98
N ASN A 6 -9.86 13.08 -14.89
CA ASN A 6 -9.37 12.28 -13.76
C ASN A 6 -9.35 13.09 -12.46
N ASN A 7 -8.99 14.37 -12.51
CA ASN A 7 -8.92 15.22 -11.32
C ASN A 7 -10.30 15.50 -10.69
N LEU A 8 -11.37 15.60 -11.48
CA LEU A 8 -12.71 15.88 -10.94
C LEU A 8 -13.29 14.68 -10.21
N PHE A 9 -13.24 13.49 -10.83
CA PHE A 9 -13.69 12.26 -10.18
C PHE A 9 -12.83 11.92 -8.96
N GLU A 10 -11.52 12.13 -9.04
CA GLU A 10 -10.59 11.89 -7.94
C GLU A 10 -10.80 12.87 -6.77
N ASN A 11 -10.98 14.17 -7.05
CA ASN A 11 -11.29 15.15 -6.02
C ASN A 11 -12.65 14.90 -5.38
N PHE A 12 -13.68 14.54 -6.18
CA PHE A 12 -14.99 14.18 -5.66
C PHE A 12 -14.92 12.92 -4.79
N SER A 13 -14.21 11.88 -5.23
CA SER A 13 -14.07 10.63 -4.48
C SER A 13 -13.35 10.85 -3.16
N ASN A 14 -12.25 11.60 -3.17
CA ASN A 14 -11.49 11.94 -1.96
C ASN A 14 -12.32 12.80 -1.01
N TRP A 15 -13.05 13.79 -1.53
CA TRP A 15 -13.95 14.61 -0.71
C TRP A 15 -15.08 13.77 -0.11
N ALA A 16 -15.73 12.91 -0.90
CA ALA A 16 -16.83 12.07 -0.47
C ALA A 16 -16.39 11.06 0.60
N VAL A 17 -15.26 10.37 0.42
CA VAL A 17 -14.70 9.45 1.42
C VAL A 17 -14.31 10.19 2.71
N LYS A 18 -13.70 11.37 2.59
CA LYS A 18 -13.29 12.17 3.75
C LYS A 18 -14.49 12.74 4.52
N PHE A 19 -15.53 13.14 3.80
CA PHE A 19 -16.78 13.63 4.39
C PHE A 19 -17.52 12.50 5.11
N THR A 20 -17.74 11.37 4.44
CA THR A 20 -18.44 10.20 5.02
C THR A 20 -17.68 9.55 6.18
N GLY A 21 -16.35 9.64 6.21
CA GLY A 21 -15.53 9.21 7.36
C GLY A 21 -15.49 10.19 8.54
N SER A 22 -16.12 11.37 8.44
CA SER A 22 -16.10 12.39 9.49
C SER A 22 -17.15 12.17 10.57
N GLN A 23 -16.87 12.64 11.80
CA GLN A 23 -17.82 12.61 12.92
C GLN A 23 -19.15 13.31 12.61
N PHE A 24 -19.11 14.37 11.81
CA PHE A 24 -20.30 15.15 11.44
C PHE A 24 -21.21 14.37 10.48
N ALA A 25 -20.64 13.63 9.53
CA ALA A 25 -21.42 12.78 8.65
C ALA A 25 -22.09 11.63 9.41
N PHE A 26 -21.42 11.06 10.41
CA PHE A 26 -22.00 10.04 11.28
C PHE A 26 -23.20 10.57 12.07
N ILE A 27 -23.07 11.74 12.70
CA ILE A 27 -24.18 12.39 13.42
C ILE A 27 -25.33 12.70 12.46
N GLY A 28 -25.03 13.23 11.27
CA GLY A 28 -26.04 13.50 10.25
C GLY A 28 -26.78 12.24 9.79
N ALA A 29 -26.07 11.14 9.56
CA ALA A 29 -26.65 9.85 9.20
C ALA A 29 -27.55 9.30 10.33
N MET A 30 -27.10 9.40 11.58
CA MET A 30 -27.89 9.00 12.74
C MET A 30 -29.18 9.82 12.87
N LEU A 31 -29.10 11.14 12.70
CA LEU A 31 -30.28 12.01 12.67
C LEU A 31 -31.24 11.64 11.54
N LEU A 32 -30.73 11.32 10.36
CA LEU A 32 -31.54 10.84 9.23
C LEU A 32 -32.32 9.57 9.57
N VAL A 33 -31.67 8.60 10.22
CA VAL A 33 -32.31 7.36 10.68
C VAL A 33 -33.37 7.64 11.75
N VAL A 34 -33.10 8.55 12.69
CA VAL A 34 -34.05 8.96 13.73
C VAL A 34 -35.27 9.65 13.13
N VAL A 35 -35.06 10.60 12.21
CA VAL A 35 -36.15 11.30 11.50
C VAL A 35 -37.00 10.30 10.72
N TRP A 36 -36.37 9.37 9.99
CA TRP A 36 -37.08 8.30 9.29
C TRP A 36 -37.90 7.41 10.24
N ALA A 37 -37.36 7.06 11.41
CA ALA A 37 -38.06 6.25 12.40
C ALA A 37 -39.27 6.98 13.01
N ILE A 38 -39.14 8.29 13.29
CA ILE A 38 -40.22 9.14 13.83
C ILE A 38 -41.30 9.43 12.79
N THR A 39 -40.93 9.51 11.51
CA THR A 39 -41.89 9.73 10.42
C THR A 39 -42.61 8.44 10.00
N GLY A 40 -42.06 7.26 10.31
CA GLY A 40 -42.68 5.96 10.02
C GLY A 40 -44.13 5.76 10.49
N PRO A 41 -44.52 6.14 11.72
CA PRO A 41 -45.90 6.05 12.20
C PRO A 41 -46.91 6.87 11.40
N PHE A 42 -46.49 7.97 10.76
CA PHE A 42 -47.39 8.76 9.90
C PHE A 42 -47.70 8.05 8.57
N PHE A 43 -46.88 7.07 8.19
CA PHE A 43 -47.02 6.27 6.97
C PHE A 43 -47.36 4.80 7.25
N ASP A 44 -47.80 4.49 8.48
CA ASP A 44 -48.12 3.14 8.96
C ASP A 44 -47.01 2.10 8.72
N TYR A 45 -45.75 2.55 8.66
CA TYR A 45 -44.61 1.72 8.24
C TYR A 45 -44.87 0.92 6.95
N SER A 46 -45.54 1.54 5.97
CA SER A 46 -45.91 0.90 4.70
C SER A 46 -44.72 0.27 3.96
N GLU A 47 -45.02 -0.72 3.12
CA GLU A 47 -44.00 -1.37 2.28
C GLU A 47 -43.23 -0.36 1.42
N THR A 48 -43.92 0.64 0.84
CA THR A 48 -43.30 1.70 0.06
C THR A 48 -42.35 2.56 0.91
N TRP A 49 -42.72 2.85 2.16
CA TRP A 49 -41.88 3.62 3.09
C TRP A 49 -40.58 2.89 3.44
N GLN A 50 -40.65 1.59 3.68
CA GLN A 50 -39.48 0.74 3.93
C GLN A 50 -38.64 0.52 2.66
N LEU A 51 -39.30 0.36 1.51
CA LEU A 51 -38.65 0.17 0.22
C LEU A 51 -37.77 1.37 -0.14
N VAL A 52 -38.23 2.59 0.11
CA VAL A 52 -37.46 3.82 -0.19
C VAL A 52 -36.14 3.85 0.57
N ILE A 53 -36.13 3.56 1.88
CA ILE A 53 -34.89 3.59 2.65
C ILE A 53 -33.95 2.44 2.29
N ASN A 54 -34.49 1.23 2.10
CA ASN A 54 -33.69 0.06 1.75
C ASN A 54 -33.07 0.21 0.36
N THR A 55 -33.84 0.66 -0.62
CA THR A 55 -33.36 0.90 -1.99
C THR A 55 -32.35 2.04 -2.03
N GLY A 56 -32.64 3.16 -1.35
CA GLY A 56 -31.73 4.30 -1.28
C GLY A 56 -30.39 3.93 -0.64
N THR A 57 -30.43 3.25 0.51
CA THR A 57 -29.22 2.83 1.23
C THR A 57 -28.40 1.83 0.39
N THR A 58 -29.05 0.92 -0.32
CA THR A 58 -28.36 -0.04 -1.20
C THR A 58 -27.63 0.66 -2.33
N ILE A 59 -28.26 1.62 -3.01
CA ILE A 59 -27.62 2.41 -4.08
C ILE A 59 -26.44 3.20 -3.52
N ILE A 60 -26.63 3.90 -2.40
CA ILE A 60 -25.57 4.67 -1.74
C ILE A 60 -24.40 3.76 -1.38
N THR A 61 -24.67 2.60 -0.79
CA THR A 61 -23.64 1.63 -0.39
C THR A 61 -22.89 1.09 -1.60
N PHE A 62 -23.59 0.74 -2.68
CA PHE A 62 -22.97 0.29 -3.92
C PHE A 62 -22.03 1.35 -4.50
N LEU A 63 -22.46 2.61 -4.57
CA LEU A 63 -21.62 3.72 -5.00
C LEU A 63 -20.42 3.92 -4.05
N MET A 64 -20.66 3.81 -2.74
CA MET A 64 -19.64 4.00 -1.71
C MET A 64 -18.51 2.98 -1.83
N VAL A 65 -18.79 1.73 -2.19
CA VAL A 65 -17.76 0.70 -2.44
C VAL A 65 -16.77 1.18 -3.51
N PHE A 66 -17.24 1.73 -4.63
CA PHE A 66 -16.35 2.25 -5.67
C PHE A 66 -15.55 3.47 -5.22
N LEU A 67 -16.17 4.38 -4.46
CA LEU A 67 -15.48 5.57 -3.92
C LEU A 67 -14.37 5.16 -2.95
N ILE A 68 -14.65 4.22 -2.05
CA ILE A 68 -13.67 3.66 -1.11
C ILE A 68 -12.54 2.97 -1.88
N GLN A 69 -12.85 2.11 -2.85
CA GLN A 69 -11.84 1.42 -3.67
C GLN A 69 -10.94 2.42 -4.40
N LYS A 70 -11.51 3.51 -4.94
CA LYS A 70 -10.73 4.56 -5.63
C LYS A 70 -9.78 5.27 -4.67
N ALA A 71 -10.27 5.66 -3.48
CA ALA A 71 -9.43 6.31 -2.47
C ALA A 71 -8.33 5.38 -1.96
N GLN A 72 -8.68 4.14 -1.63
CA GLN A 72 -7.74 3.12 -1.18
C GLN A 72 -6.68 2.79 -2.23
N ASN A 73 -7.04 2.67 -3.51
CA ASN A 73 -6.07 2.36 -4.57
C ASN A 73 -4.97 3.44 -4.69
N LYS A 74 -5.32 4.72 -4.49
CA LYS A 74 -4.35 5.81 -4.49
C LYS A 74 -3.41 5.75 -3.26
N ASP A 75 -3.99 5.52 -2.09
CA ASP A 75 -3.21 5.46 -0.84
C ASP A 75 -2.27 4.25 -0.82
N SER A 76 -2.73 3.09 -1.30
CA SER A 76 -1.90 1.89 -1.48
C SER A 76 -0.69 2.17 -2.37
N LYS A 77 -0.89 2.83 -3.52
CA LYS A 77 0.19 3.21 -4.43
C LYS A 77 1.19 4.16 -3.80
N ALA A 78 0.71 5.13 -3.02
CA ALA A 78 1.60 6.05 -2.30
C ALA A 78 2.44 5.34 -1.23
N ILE A 79 1.87 4.33 -0.55
CA ILE A 79 2.61 3.48 0.41
C ILE A 79 3.67 2.66 -0.32
N GLN A 80 3.32 2.02 -1.44
CA GLN A 80 4.25 1.23 -2.26
C GLN A 80 5.45 2.05 -2.71
N ILE A 81 5.24 3.26 -3.23
CA ILE A 81 6.33 4.16 -3.65
C ILE A 81 7.24 4.54 -2.47
N LYS A 82 6.68 4.87 -1.31
CA LYS A 82 7.46 5.20 -0.11
C LYS A 82 8.30 4.00 0.38
N LEU A 83 7.76 2.79 0.31
CA LEU A 83 8.47 1.57 0.67
C LEU A 83 9.59 1.26 -0.34
N ASN A 84 9.30 1.41 -1.62
CA ASN A 84 10.30 1.23 -2.69
C ASN A 84 11.50 2.17 -2.50
N GLU A 85 11.26 3.44 -2.17
CA GLU A 85 12.33 4.40 -1.85
C GLU A 85 13.18 3.95 -0.65
N LEU A 86 12.53 3.48 0.42
CA LEU A 86 13.23 3.00 1.63
C LEU A 86 14.05 1.73 1.37
N ILE A 87 13.54 0.81 0.54
CA ILE A 87 14.26 -0.40 0.12
C ILE A 87 15.45 -0.03 -0.77
N ALA A 88 15.24 0.86 -1.74
CA ALA A 88 16.30 1.31 -2.65
C ALA A 88 17.41 2.08 -1.93
N ALA A 89 17.09 2.80 -0.86
CA ALA A 89 18.07 3.49 -0.01
C ALA A 89 18.87 2.54 0.90
N HIS A 90 18.41 1.30 1.09
CA HIS A 90 19.06 0.32 1.96
C HIS A 90 20.03 -0.58 1.18
N GLU A 91 21.34 -0.33 1.33
CA GLU A 91 22.43 -0.95 0.54
C GLU A 91 22.47 -2.50 0.57
N LYS A 92 21.96 -3.14 1.64
CA LYS A 92 21.89 -4.60 1.75
C LYS A 92 20.55 -5.20 1.31
N ALA A 93 19.56 -4.37 1.00
CA ALA A 93 18.26 -4.84 0.53
C ALA A 93 18.37 -5.16 -0.97
N SER A 94 17.71 -6.24 -1.40
CA SER A 94 17.71 -6.59 -2.81
C SER A 94 16.77 -5.67 -3.57
N ASN A 95 17.29 -4.92 -4.54
CA ASN A 95 16.46 -4.12 -5.47
C ASN A 95 15.45 -4.97 -6.23
N ARG A 96 15.57 -6.31 -6.24
CA ARG A 96 14.59 -7.21 -6.83
C ARG A 96 13.26 -7.27 -6.06
N ILE A 97 13.19 -6.70 -4.84
CA ILE A 97 11.95 -6.51 -4.08
C ILE A 97 11.28 -5.19 -4.48
N VAL A 98 12.04 -4.22 -5.00
CA VAL A 98 11.46 -2.98 -5.53
C VAL A 98 10.56 -3.37 -6.68
N ASP A 99 9.31 -2.92 -6.63
CA ASP A 99 8.28 -3.20 -7.65
C ASP A 99 7.79 -4.66 -7.71
N ILE A 100 7.79 -5.35 -6.56
CA ILE A 100 7.31 -6.74 -6.44
C ILE A 100 5.85 -6.93 -6.86
N GLU A 101 5.03 -5.87 -6.83
CA GLU A 101 3.61 -5.88 -7.21
C GLU A 101 3.34 -6.05 -8.71
N ASP A 102 4.32 -5.69 -9.54
CA ASP A 102 4.22 -5.79 -11.00
C ASP A 102 4.74 -7.13 -11.55
N LEU A 103 5.29 -7.99 -10.67
CA LEU A 103 5.74 -9.33 -11.06
C LEU A 103 4.55 -10.24 -11.38
N THR A 104 4.76 -11.10 -12.38
CA THR A 104 3.80 -12.17 -12.66
C THR A 104 3.80 -13.20 -11.53
N GLU A 105 2.69 -13.95 -11.39
CA GLU A 105 2.56 -14.98 -10.34
C GLU A 105 3.70 -16.01 -10.39
N LYS A 106 4.16 -16.38 -11.60
CA LYS A 106 5.31 -17.28 -11.77
C LYS A 106 6.63 -16.69 -11.27
N GLU A 107 6.85 -15.39 -11.46
CA GLU A 107 8.05 -14.70 -10.98
C GLU A 107 8.00 -14.52 -9.47
N LEU A 108 6.81 -14.28 -8.91
CA LEU A 108 6.58 -14.20 -7.47
C LEU A 108 6.87 -15.55 -6.79
N ASP A 109 6.42 -16.66 -7.38
CA ASP A 109 6.73 -18.01 -6.90
C ASP A 109 8.24 -18.33 -6.94
N GLN A 110 8.92 -17.94 -8.02
CA GLN A 110 10.38 -18.08 -8.11
C GLN A 110 11.11 -17.27 -7.03
N LEU A 111 10.64 -16.05 -6.77
CA LEU A 111 11.21 -15.19 -5.73
C LEU A 111 10.93 -15.76 -4.33
N HIS A 112 9.73 -16.29 -4.10
CA HIS A 112 9.36 -16.96 -2.86
C HIS A 112 10.28 -18.15 -2.58
N HIS A 113 10.46 -19.05 -3.55
CA HIS A 113 11.39 -20.18 -3.42
C HIS A 113 12.85 -19.74 -3.22
N TYR A 114 13.29 -18.65 -3.86
CA TYR A 114 14.64 -18.11 -3.61
C TYR A 114 14.83 -17.71 -2.14
N TYR A 115 13.86 -16.99 -1.54
CA TYR A 115 13.94 -16.59 -0.13
C TYR A 115 13.74 -17.75 0.84
N GLU A 116 12.88 -18.72 0.50
CA GLU A 116 12.72 -19.95 1.26
C GLU A 116 14.05 -20.72 1.35
N ASN A 117 14.74 -20.88 0.22
CA ASN A 117 16.06 -21.50 0.17
C ASN A 117 17.09 -20.69 0.96
N LEU A 118 17.11 -19.36 0.82
CA LEU A 118 17.99 -18.47 1.59
C LEU A 118 17.78 -18.63 3.11
N ALA A 119 16.53 -18.71 3.56
CA ALA A 119 16.19 -18.93 4.97
C ALA A 119 16.63 -20.33 5.45
N GLN A 120 16.48 -21.36 4.59
CA GLN A 120 16.99 -22.70 4.89
C GLN A 120 18.52 -22.73 4.99
N PHE A 121 19.24 -22.01 4.12
CA PHE A 121 20.69 -21.88 4.21
C PHE A 121 21.11 -21.15 5.48
N ALA A 122 20.47 -20.03 5.84
CA ALA A 122 20.75 -19.33 7.08
C ALA A 122 20.49 -20.20 8.34
N LYS A 123 19.47 -21.06 8.29
CA LYS A 123 19.16 -22.01 9.36
C LYS A 123 20.17 -23.17 9.44
N LYS A 124 20.75 -23.60 8.31
CA LYS A 124 21.83 -24.58 8.25
C LYS A 124 23.19 -23.99 8.65
N ASP A 125 23.46 -22.74 8.30
CA ASP A 125 24.66 -21.99 8.71
C ASP A 125 24.68 -21.67 10.21
N ALA A 126 23.53 -21.73 10.89
CA ALA A 126 23.45 -21.69 12.35
C ALA A 126 23.94 -22.99 13.03
N ASP A 127 24.37 -23.99 12.25
CA ASP A 127 25.19 -25.09 12.76
C ASP A 127 26.57 -24.56 13.17
N ILE A 128 26.81 -24.54 14.47
CA ILE A 128 28.03 -24.08 15.16
C ILE A 128 29.33 -24.78 14.69
N HIS A 129 29.25 -25.80 13.83
CA HIS A 129 30.40 -26.54 13.31
C HIS A 129 30.93 -26.05 11.96
N THR A 130 30.21 -25.23 11.20
CA THR A 130 30.75 -24.57 10.00
C THR A 130 31.37 -23.23 10.39
N SER A 131 32.62 -23.28 10.81
CA SER A 131 33.46 -22.08 10.93
C SER A 131 33.62 -21.47 9.53
N HIS A 132 32.86 -20.42 9.22
CA HIS A 132 33.25 -19.47 8.18
C HIS A 132 34.65 -18.99 8.57
N SER A 133 35.67 -19.44 7.82
CA SER A 133 37.06 -19.09 8.14
C SER A 133 37.17 -17.57 8.20
N ILE A 134 38.01 -17.06 9.10
CA ILE A 134 38.25 -15.62 9.28
C ILE A 134 38.52 -14.93 7.92
N ASP A 135 39.08 -15.66 6.94
CA ASP A 135 39.28 -15.20 5.56
C ASP A 135 37.98 -14.82 4.83
N ALA A 136 36.85 -15.48 5.07
CA ALA A 136 35.58 -15.15 4.43
C ALA A 136 34.99 -13.84 4.98
N ALA A 137 35.10 -13.64 6.30
CA ALA A 137 34.73 -12.38 6.93
C ALA A 137 35.63 -11.23 6.45
N GLN A 138 36.93 -11.49 6.34
CA GLN A 138 37.92 -10.50 5.88
C GLN A 138 37.71 -10.13 4.42
N ARG A 139 37.46 -11.09 3.51
CA ARG A 139 37.12 -10.80 2.10
C ARG A 139 35.86 -9.93 1.96
N ASN A 140 34.85 -10.18 2.79
CA ASN A 140 33.63 -9.34 2.79
C ASN A 140 33.91 -7.93 3.32
N GLN A 141 34.82 -7.77 4.30
CA GLN A 141 35.23 -6.44 4.76
C GLN A 141 36.09 -5.69 3.74
N ASP A 142 37.01 -6.38 3.07
CA ASP A 142 37.88 -5.80 2.05
C ASP A 142 37.07 -5.33 0.83
N TYR A 143 36.15 -6.17 0.35
CA TYR A 143 35.22 -5.81 -0.72
C TYR A 143 34.39 -4.57 -0.35
N LYS A 144 33.89 -4.51 0.89
CA LYS A 144 33.12 -3.36 1.39
C LYS A 144 33.99 -2.09 1.40
N HIS A 145 35.22 -2.17 1.89
CA HIS A 145 36.13 -1.03 1.93
C HIS A 145 36.42 -0.47 0.52
N GLU A 146 36.71 -1.34 -0.44
CA GLU A 146 36.96 -0.97 -1.84
C GLU A 146 35.72 -0.32 -2.49
N PHE A 147 34.53 -0.88 -2.26
CA PHE A 147 33.29 -0.35 -2.81
C PHE A 147 32.99 1.07 -2.32
N PHE A 148 33.11 1.32 -1.01
CA PHE A 148 32.88 2.66 -0.43
C PHE A 148 33.90 3.69 -0.90
N LYS A 149 35.17 3.28 -1.04
CA LYS A 149 36.22 4.16 -1.56
C LYS A 149 35.89 4.60 -2.99
N LYS A 150 35.53 3.67 -3.86
CA LYS A 150 35.16 3.98 -5.25
C LYS A 150 33.94 4.89 -5.35
N LYS A 151 32.89 4.63 -4.55
CA LYS A 151 31.71 5.49 -4.49
C LYS A 151 32.01 6.91 -4.00
N HIS A 152 32.92 7.05 -3.04
CA HIS A 152 33.35 8.35 -2.53
C HIS A 152 34.14 9.13 -3.59
N GLU A 153 35.03 8.46 -4.33
CA GLU A 153 35.76 9.03 -5.45
C GLU A 153 34.82 9.48 -6.59
N GLU A 154 33.85 8.64 -6.97
CA GLU A 154 32.81 8.99 -7.95
C GLU A 154 31.96 10.19 -7.49
N TRP A 155 31.68 10.32 -6.19
CA TRP A 155 30.94 11.45 -5.63
C TRP A 155 31.75 12.74 -5.68
N LEU A 156 33.05 12.70 -5.35
CA LEU A 156 33.94 13.86 -5.43
C LEU A 156 34.06 14.37 -6.88
N GLN A 157 34.19 13.45 -7.85
CA GLN A 157 34.26 13.81 -9.27
C GLN A 157 32.97 14.48 -9.79
N LYS A 158 31.81 14.13 -9.23
CA LYS A 158 30.53 14.77 -9.56
C LYS A 158 30.33 16.14 -8.92
N GLN A 159 31.13 16.51 -7.92
CA GLN A 159 31.07 17.83 -7.27
C GLN A 159 32.03 18.84 -7.91
N GLU A 160 33.04 18.36 -8.64
CA GLU A 160 34.01 19.19 -9.39
C GLU A 160 33.57 19.50 -10.83
N GLN A 161 32.41 19.01 -11.28
CA GLN A 161 31.76 19.31 -12.58
C GLN A 161 30.49 20.12 -12.38
#